data_AF-A0A958XUB8-F1
#
_entry.id   AF-A0A958XUB8-F1
#
_cell.length_a   1.000
_cell.length_b   1.000
_cell.length_c   1.000
_cell.angle_alpha   90.00
_cell.angle_beta   90.00
_cell.angle_gamma   90.00
#
_symmetry.space_group_name_H-M   'P 1'
#
loop_
_entity.id
_entity.type
_entity.pdbx_description
1 polymer ?
#
loop_
_entity_poly.entity_id
_entity_poly.type
_entity_poly.pdbx_seq_one_letter_code
_entity_poly.pdbx_strand_id
1 'polypeptide(L)'
;IRARVEGLRDFGPALSPFNSFLLLQGLETLSLRVQRTVDNALALAKYFEQHPKIEWVNYPGLESSPYKSLADKYLRNGYGGVLSIVVKGTKENATSVVDNLKLVSHLANVGDAKTLIIQPGATTHQQLSDAEQLASGVVPTLLRISAGIEYIDDIIADFEQALEKIDTGKPAQLKVDA
;
A
#
# COMPACT_ATOMS: atom_id res chain seq x y z
N ILE A 1 -27.35 -11.17 -17.35
CA ILE A 1 -27.52 -11.98 -18.58
C ILE A 1 -27.07 -11.22 -19.83
N ARG A 2 -27.61 -10.03 -20.15
CA ARG A 2 -27.16 -9.21 -21.30
C ARG A 2 -25.65 -8.92 -21.34
N ALA A 3 -25.05 -8.50 -20.22
CA ALA A 3 -23.60 -8.26 -20.13
C ALA A 3 -22.73 -9.47 -20.57
N ARG A 4 -23.21 -10.71 -20.33
CA ARG A 4 -22.51 -11.95 -20.70
C ARG A 4 -22.87 -12.45 -22.10
N VAL A 5 -24.10 -12.26 -22.56
CA VAL A 5 -24.56 -12.86 -23.83
C VAL A 5 -24.40 -11.92 -25.02
N GLU A 6 -24.59 -10.62 -24.82
CA GLU A 6 -24.41 -9.59 -25.85
C GLU A 6 -23.01 -9.00 -25.72
N GLY A 7 -22.65 -8.47 -24.54
CA GLY A 7 -21.36 -7.80 -24.34
C GLY A 7 -20.14 -8.69 -24.61
N LEU A 8 -20.07 -9.88 -23.98
CA LEU A 8 -18.93 -10.79 -24.18
C LEU A 8 -18.85 -11.30 -25.62
N ARG A 9 -19.99 -11.56 -26.27
CA ARG A 9 -20.05 -12.10 -27.63
C ARG A 9 -19.65 -11.07 -28.66
N ASP A 10 -20.19 -9.85 -28.54
CA ASP A 10 -20.07 -8.82 -29.55
C ASP A 10 -18.77 -8.00 -29.39
N PHE A 11 -18.26 -7.82 -28.17
CA PHE A 11 -16.99 -7.09 -27.91
C PHE A 11 -15.80 -8.00 -27.61
N GLY A 12 -16.03 -9.29 -27.31
CA GLY A 12 -14.96 -10.26 -27.08
C GLY A 12 -14.05 -10.06 -25.84
N PRO A 13 -14.43 -9.44 -24.70
CA PRO A 13 -13.58 -9.35 -23.51
C PRO A 13 -13.45 -10.71 -22.78
N ALA A 14 -13.08 -11.77 -23.50
CA ALA A 14 -12.82 -13.10 -22.96
C ALA A 14 -11.38 -13.20 -22.45
N LEU A 15 -11.18 -13.85 -21.30
CA LEU A 15 -9.85 -14.13 -20.77
C LEU A 15 -9.14 -15.17 -21.65
N SER A 16 -7.86 -14.93 -21.95
CA SER A 16 -7.01 -15.91 -22.63
C SER A 16 -7.03 -17.27 -21.89
N PRO A 17 -7.15 -18.41 -22.60
CA PRO A 17 -7.06 -19.73 -21.97
C PRO A 17 -5.75 -19.94 -21.20
N PHE A 18 -4.64 -19.41 -21.72
CA PHE A 18 -3.34 -19.48 -21.05
C PHE A 18 -3.33 -18.65 -19.75
N ASN A 19 -3.88 -17.44 -19.77
CA ASN A 19 -4.00 -16.63 -18.55
C ASN A 19 -4.95 -17.27 -17.52
N SER A 20 -6.00 -17.94 -18.00
CA SER A 20 -6.91 -18.71 -17.14
C SER A 20 -6.20 -19.86 -16.44
N PHE A 21 -5.33 -20.58 -17.16
CA PHE A 21 -4.50 -21.63 -16.57
C PHE A 21 -3.55 -21.05 -15.50
N LEU A 22 -2.84 -19.96 -15.78
CA LEU A 22 -1.98 -19.30 -14.79
C LEU A 22 -2.75 -18.80 -13.56
N LEU A 23 -3.96 -18.27 -13.74
CA LEU A 23 -4.83 -17.85 -12.65
C LEU A 23 -5.19 -19.04 -11.74
N LEU A 24 -5.57 -20.18 -12.33
CA LEU A 24 -5.91 -21.38 -11.58
C LEU A 24 -4.73 -21.89 -10.76
N GLN A 25 -3.52 -21.89 -11.34
CA GLN A 25 -2.29 -22.23 -10.61
C GLN A 25 -2.05 -21.27 -9.43
N GLY A 26 -2.28 -19.97 -9.63
CA GLY A 26 -2.19 -19.00 -8.54
C GLY A 26 -3.25 -19.21 -7.44
N LEU A 27 -4.47 -19.61 -7.82
CA LEU A 27 -5.61 -19.76 -6.91
C LEU A 27 -5.39 -20.88 -5.88
N GLU A 28 -4.71 -21.96 -6.26
CA GLU A 28 -4.40 -23.10 -5.38
C GLU A 28 -3.63 -22.70 -4.11
N THR A 29 -2.84 -21.63 -4.19
CA THR A 29 -2.04 -21.11 -3.07
C THR A 29 -2.59 -19.83 -2.46
N LEU A 30 -3.78 -19.37 -2.88
CA LEU A 30 -4.32 -18.06 -2.50
C LEU A 30 -4.46 -17.91 -0.99
N SER A 31 -5.02 -18.89 -0.28
CA SER A 31 -5.23 -18.81 1.16
C SER A 31 -3.91 -18.67 1.94
N LEU A 32 -2.89 -19.44 1.56
CA LEU A 32 -1.57 -19.39 2.18
C LEU A 32 -0.89 -18.04 1.97
N ARG A 33 -0.96 -17.52 0.74
CA ARG A 33 -0.36 -16.22 0.39
C ARG A 33 -1.09 -15.08 1.08
N VAL A 34 -2.42 -15.07 1.06
CA VAL A 34 -3.23 -14.01 1.69
C VAL A 34 -3.01 -13.99 3.20
N GLN A 35 -2.96 -15.14 3.87
CA GLN A 35 -2.66 -15.18 5.31
C GLN A 35 -1.32 -14.50 5.61
N ARG A 36 -0.25 -14.89 4.90
CA ARG A 36 1.08 -14.30 5.09
C ARG A 36 1.10 -12.80 4.79
N THR A 37 0.49 -12.38 3.68
CA THR A 37 0.38 -10.97 3.27
C THR A 37 -0.31 -10.13 4.34
N VAL A 38 -1.40 -10.64 4.93
CA VAL A 38 -2.17 -9.92 5.96
C VAL A 38 -1.39 -9.85 7.28
N ASP A 39 -0.72 -10.93 7.67
CA ASP A 39 0.15 -10.96 8.85
C ASP A 39 1.30 -9.94 8.70
N ASN A 40 1.95 -9.93 7.53
CA ASN A 40 3.01 -8.99 7.19
C ASN A 40 2.51 -7.53 7.20
N ALA A 41 1.34 -7.26 6.62
CA ALA A 41 0.77 -5.92 6.59
C ALA A 41 0.47 -5.39 7.99
N LEU A 42 -0.08 -6.21 8.89
CA LEU A 42 -0.33 -5.82 10.28
C LEU A 42 0.98 -5.56 11.04
N ALA A 43 1.99 -6.41 10.85
CA ALA A 43 3.29 -6.23 11.48
C ALA A 43 4.00 -4.94 10.99
N LEU A 44 3.99 -4.68 9.68
CA LEU A 44 4.50 -3.43 9.11
C LEU A 44 3.75 -2.22 9.63
N ALA A 45 2.42 -2.28 9.68
CA ALA A 45 1.61 -1.17 10.18
C ALA A 45 1.98 -0.81 11.62
N LYS A 46 2.16 -1.82 12.49
CA LYS A 46 2.58 -1.63 13.90
C LYS A 46 4.00 -1.06 13.99
N TYR A 47 4.92 -1.54 13.16
CA TYR A 47 6.28 -1.00 13.09
C TYR A 47 6.27 0.48 12.70
N PHE A 48 5.56 0.84 11.63
CA PHE A 48 5.48 2.23 11.16
C PHE A 48 4.78 3.15 12.16
N GLU A 49 3.77 2.68 12.89
CA GLU A 49 3.06 3.48 13.91
C GLU A 49 4.00 3.96 15.03
N GLN A 50 5.08 3.21 15.28
CA GLN A 50 6.07 3.53 16.31
C GLN A 50 7.30 4.27 15.76
N HIS A 51 7.43 4.39 14.44
CA HIS A 51 8.65 4.88 13.80
C HIS A 51 8.70 6.43 13.78
N PRO A 52 9.79 7.07 14.28
CA PRO A 52 9.84 8.52 14.47
C PRO A 52 9.74 9.35 13.18
N LYS A 53 10.10 8.77 12.03
CA LYS A 53 10.03 9.42 10.71
C LYS A 53 8.68 9.23 9.99
N ILE A 54 7.75 8.50 10.59
CA ILE A 54 6.39 8.32 10.08
C ILE A 54 5.46 9.28 10.81
N GLU A 55 4.64 10.00 10.06
CA GLU A 55 3.66 10.95 10.59
C GLU A 55 2.36 10.24 10.93
N TRP A 56 1.89 9.40 10.02
CA TRP A 56 0.62 8.72 10.16
C TRP A 56 0.62 7.39 9.41
N VAL A 57 -0.15 6.42 9.94
CA VAL A 57 -0.36 5.11 9.32
C VAL A 57 -1.87 4.89 9.15
N ASN A 58 -2.26 4.55 7.93
CA ASN A 58 -3.62 4.16 7.59
C ASN A 58 -3.68 2.64 7.37
N TYR A 59 -4.14 1.93 8.40
CA TYR A 59 -4.41 0.50 8.31
C TYR A 59 -5.57 0.12 9.24
N PRO A 60 -6.62 -0.57 8.76
CA PRO A 60 -7.81 -0.88 9.56
C PRO A 60 -7.54 -1.86 10.72
N GLY A 61 -6.42 -2.59 10.69
CA GLY A 61 -6.06 -3.53 11.75
C GLY A 61 -5.42 -2.90 12.99
N LEU A 62 -5.01 -1.62 12.92
CA LEU A 62 -4.41 -0.91 14.05
C LEU A 62 -5.48 -0.50 15.08
N GLU A 63 -5.10 -0.52 16.36
CA GLU A 63 -5.99 -0.08 17.45
C GLU A 63 -6.30 1.43 17.38
N SER A 64 -5.38 2.22 16.82
CA SER A 64 -5.56 3.66 16.58
C SER A 64 -6.51 3.96 15.41
N SER A 65 -6.88 2.95 14.61
CA SER A 65 -7.70 3.15 13.42
C SER A 65 -9.14 3.48 13.79
N PRO A 66 -9.74 4.55 13.23
CA PRO A 66 -11.16 4.85 13.45
C PRO A 66 -12.08 3.75 12.91
N TYR A 67 -11.57 2.88 12.02
CA TYR A 67 -12.32 1.80 11.40
C TYR A 67 -12.11 0.45 12.09
N LYS A 68 -11.32 0.37 13.18
CA LYS A 68 -10.98 -0.89 13.85
C LYS A 68 -12.22 -1.73 14.21
N SER A 69 -13.23 -1.12 14.80
CA SER A 69 -14.48 -1.81 15.18
C SER A 69 -15.25 -2.38 13.98
N LEU A 70 -15.27 -1.67 12.85
CA LEU A 70 -15.88 -2.16 11.61
C LEU A 70 -15.03 -3.25 10.97
N ALA A 71 -13.71 -3.10 11.02
CA ALA A 71 -12.75 -4.07 10.52
C ALA A 71 -12.90 -5.40 11.27
N ASP A 72 -12.95 -5.38 12.60
CA ASP A 72 -13.18 -6.58 13.43
C ASP A 72 -14.54 -7.24 13.15
N LYS A 73 -15.57 -6.43 12.85
CA LYS A 73 -16.91 -6.94 12.51
C LYS A 73 -16.94 -7.67 11.17
N TYR A 74 -16.29 -7.12 10.14
CA TYR A 74 -16.46 -7.57 8.75
C TYR A 74 -15.29 -8.43 8.23
N LEU A 75 -14.07 -8.21 8.72
CA LEU A 75 -12.86 -8.85 8.21
C LEU A 75 -12.44 -10.00 9.13
N ARG A 76 -12.86 -11.22 8.78
CA ARG A 76 -12.68 -12.41 9.64
C ARG A 76 -11.33 -13.11 9.50
N ASN A 77 -10.61 -12.86 8.40
CA ASN A 77 -9.33 -13.51 8.07
C ASN A 77 -8.21 -12.47 8.00
N GLY A 78 -8.23 -11.54 8.96
CA GLY A 78 -7.34 -10.39 9.07
C GLY A 78 -7.71 -9.20 8.15
N TYR A 79 -6.93 -8.13 8.23
CA TYR A 79 -7.37 -6.77 7.88
C TYR A 79 -6.95 -6.28 6.49
N GLY A 80 -6.55 -7.19 5.61
CA GLY A 80 -6.07 -6.88 4.26
C GLY A 80 -4.56 -6.68 4.18
N GLY A 81 -4.02 -6.75 2.95
CA GLY A 81 -2.59 -6.72 2.66
C GLY A 81 -2.04 -5.34 2.24
N VAL A 82 -2.86 -4.30 2.29
CA VAL A 82 -2.52 -2.96 1.82
C VAL A 82 -2.62 -1.99 2.97
N LEU A 83 -1.60 -1.14 3.11
CA LEU A 83 -1.53 -0.05 4.06
C LEU A 83 -1.00 1.20 3.37
N SER A 84 -1.31 2.37 3.94
CA SER A 84 -0.69 3.62 3.51
C SER A 84 -0.01 4.29 4.69
N ILE A 85 1.14 4.91 4.43
CA ILE A 85 1.89 5.68 5.42
C ILE A 85 2.13 7.09 4.89
N VAL A 86 2.20 8.06 5.80
CA VAL A 86 2.64 9.43 5.50
C VAL A 86 4.02 9.60 6.12
N VAL A 87 5.01 9.86 5.28
CA VAL A 87 6.39 10.12 5.72
C VAL A 87 6.51 11.57 6.16
N LYS A 88 7.18 11.84 7.29
CA LYS A 88 7.45 13.22 7.72
C LYS A 88 8.41 13.92 6.76
N GLY A 89 8.28 15.23 6.64
CA GLY A 89 9.16 16.05 5.81
C GLY A 89 8.50 16.41 4.47
N THR A 90 9.27 16.39 3.40
CA THR A 90 8.85 16.86 2.07
C THR A 90 8.57 15.72 1.10
N LYS A 91 7.99 16.06 -0.06
CA LYS A 91 7.77 15.11 -1.16
C LYS A 91 9.05 14.38 -1.55
N GLU A 92 10.17 15.10 -1.54
CA GLU A 92 11.51 14.58 -1.85
C GLU A 92 11.98 13.56 -0.81
N ASN A 93 11.62 13.73 0.47
CA ASN A 93 11.86 12.69 1.47
C ASN A 93 11.10 11.40 1.13
N ALA A 94 9.81 11.49 0.79
CA ALA A 94 9.03 10.31 0.41
C ALA A 94 9.57 9.62 -0.85
N THR A 95 9.96 10.40 -1.87
CA THR A 95 10.62 9.88 -3.08
C THR A 95 11.97 9.23 -2.73
N SER A 96 12.77 9.85 -1.87
CA SER A 96 14.05 9.29 -1.43
C SER A 96 13.90 7.96 -0.68
N VAL A 97 12.85 7.77 0.12
CA VAL A 97 12.55 6.45 0.72
C VAL A 97 12.34 5.42 -0.38
N VAL A 98 11.49 5.71 -1.36
CA VAL A 98 11.18 4.77 -2.46
C VAL A 98 12.43 4.40 -3.26
N ASP A 99 13.28 5.40 -3.57
CA ASP A 99 14.49 5.21 -4.38
C ASP A 99 15.59 4.41 -3.65
N ASN A 100 15.56 4.37 -2.30
CA ASN A 100 16.57 3.68 -1.50
C ASN A 100 16.18 2.26 -1.06
N LEU A 101 14.96 1.79 -1.36
CA LEU A 101 14.53 0.42 -1.10
C LEU A 101 15.29 -0.57 -1.99
N LYS A 102 15.67 -1.71 -1.44
CA LYS A 102 16.49 -2.75 -2.11
C LYS A 102 15.73 -4.05 -2.31
N LEU A 103 14.74 -4.32 -1.48
CA LEU A 103 13.88 -5.50 -1.55
C LEU A 103 12.50 -5.13 -2.11
N VAL A 104 11.90 -4.07 -1.57
CA VAL A 104 10.56 -3.61 -1.95
C VAL A 104 10.57 -3.01 -3.34
N SER A 105 9.65 -3.45 -4.20
CA SER A 105 9.61 -3.02 -5.61
C SER A 105 8.67 -1.82 -5.82
N HIS A 106 9.16 -0.78 -6.50
CA HIS A 106 8.33 0.37 -6.89
C HIS A 106 7.45 0.02 -8.10
N LEU A 107 6.22 -0.46 -7.85
CA LEU A 107 5.28 -0.92 -8.88
C LEU A 107 3.84 -0.55 -8.52
N ALA A 108 3.02 -0.26 -9.54
CA ALA A 108 1.62 0.17 -9.35
C ALA A 108 0.64 -0.96 -8.96
N ASN A 109 1.09 -2.21 -9.04
CA ASN A 109 0.30 -3.41 -8.81
C ASN A 109 -0.06 -3.57 -7.30
N VAL A 110 -0.94 -4.52 -6.99
CA VAL A 110 -1.29 -4.93 -5.62
C VAL A 110 -1.54 -6.44 -5.57
N GLY A 111 -1.30 -7.05 -4.41
CA GLY A 111 -1.56 -8.49 -4.19
C GLY A 111 -0.54 -9.43 -4.85
N ASP A 112 0.63 -8.93 -5.19
CA ASP A 112 1.77 -9.73 -5.65
C ASP A 112 2.37 -10.54 -4.49
N ALA A 113 3.15 -11.57 -4.81
CA ALA A 113 3.98 -12.26 -3.82
C ALA A 113 5.12 -11.37 -3.31
N LYS A 114 5.54 -10.38 -4.11
CA LYS A 114 6.53 -9.37 -3.70
C LYS A 114 5.88 -8.21 -2.99
N THR A 115 6.59 -7.62 -2.03
CA THR A 115 6.19 -6.37 -1.39
C THR A 115 6.38 -5.24 -2.39
N LEU A 116 5.32 -4.45 -2.59
CA LEU A 116 5.28 -3.35 -3.54
C LEU A 116 5.05 -2.03 -2.82
N ILE A 117 5.66 -0.97 -3.33
CA ILE A 117 5.41 0.40 -2.88
C ILE A 117 5.09 1.30 -4.07
N ILE A 118 4.31 2.35 -3.82
CA ILE A 118 4.09 3.42 -4.79
C ILE A 118 3.82 4.75 -4.07
N GLN A 119 4.26 5.85 -4.67
CA GLN A 119 3.92 7.22 -4.24
C GLN A 119 2.75 7.72 -5.09
N PRO A 120 1.49 7.72 -4.59
CA PRO A 120 0.32 7.93 -5.45
C PRO A 120 0.31 9.28 -6.17
N GLY A 121 0.70 10.36 -5.50
CA GLY A 121 0.73 11.70 -6.09
C GLY A 121 1.78 11.89 -7.19
N ALA A 122 2.80 11.04 -7.24
CA ALA A 122 3.83 11.05 -8.29
C ALA A 122 3.54 10.01 -9.41
N THR A 123 2.48 9.22 -9.29
CA THR A 123 2.23 8.07 -10.19
C THR A 123 0.74 7.90 -10.51
N THR A 124 0.00 7.12 -9.72
CA THR A 124 -1.40 6.72 -9.97
C THR A 124 -2.37 7.89 -10.02
N HIS A 125 -2.06 9.01 -9.35
CA HIS A 125 -2.89 10.21 -9.30
C HIS A 125 -2.21 11.40 -9.99
N GLN A 126 -1.13 11.19 -10.76
CA GLN A 126 -0.36 12.27 -11.40
C GLN A 126 -1.18 13.09 -12.42
N GLN A 127 -2.32 12.57 -12.89
CA GLN A 127 -3.20 13.28 -13.82
C GLN A 127 -4.10 14.33 -13.12
N LEU A 128 -4.17 14.29 -11.78
CA LEU A 128 -4.89 15.27 -10.98
C LEU A 128 -3.97 16.46 -10.64
N SER A 129 -4.56 17.65 -10.56
CA SER A 129 -3.88 18.82 -9.99
C SER A 129 -3.54 18.61 -8.50
N ASP A 130 -2.57 19.36 -7.97
CA ASP A 130 -2.19 19.25 -6.55
C ASP A 130 -3.39 19.47 -5.60
N ALA A 131 -4.30 20.37 -5.96
CA ALA A 131 -5.52 20.62 -5.20
C ALA A 131 -6.48 19.41 -5.21
N GLU A 132 -6.63 18.74 -6.35
CA GLU A 132 -7.46 17.53 -6.48
C GLU A 132 -6.82 16.31 -5.80
N GLN A 133 -5.50 16.21 -5.81
CA GLN A 133 -4.78 15.18 -5.04
C GLN A 133 -5.05 15.35 -3.55
N LEU A 134 -4.89 16.56 -3.02
CA LEU A 134 -5.18 16.85 -1.61
C LEU A 134 -6.66 16.60 -1.27
N ALA A 135 -7.59 17.03 -2.13
CA ALA A 135 -9.02 16.81 -1.93
C ALA A 135 -9.41 15.32 -1.92
N SER A 136 -8.66 14.46 -2.62
CA SER A 136 -8.84 13.00 -2.60
C SER A 136 -8.09 12.29 -1.47
N GLY A 137 -7.42 13.04 -0.58
CA GLY A 137 -6.65 12.50 0.53
C GLY A 137 -5.25 12.01 0.15
N VAL A 138 -4.77 12.33 -1.06
CA VAL A 138 -3.43 12.04 -1.53
C VAL A 138 -2.50 13.20 -1.18
N VAL A 139 -1.81 13.09 -0.05
CA VAL A 139 -0.76 14.04 0.33
C VAL A 139 0.56 13.72 -0.39
N PRO A 140 1.44 14.71 -0.65
CA PRO A 140 2.67 14.50 -1.40
C PRO A 140 3.63 13.45 -0.80
N THR A 141 3.57 13.25 0.51
CA THR A 141 4.39 12.31 1.28
C THR A 141 3.72 10.96 1.56
N LEU A 142 2.55 10.73 0.94
CA LEU A 142 1.83 9.46 1.05
C LEU A 142 2.54 8.36 0.25
N LEU A 143 2.80 7.24 0.90
CA LEU A 143 3.28 6.01 0.28
C LEU A 143 2.26 4.90 0.52
N ARG A 144 1.86 4.20 -0.54
CA ARG A 144 0.99 3.02 -0.46
C ARG A 144 1.85 1.77 -0.59
N ILE A 145 1.67 0.84 0.34
CA ILE A 145 2.41 -0.41 0.41
C ILE A 145 1.43 -1.57 0.23
N SER A 146 1.77 -2.52 -0.64
CA SER A 146 1.13 -3.83 -0.74
C SER A 146 2.12 -4.85 -0.20
N ALA A 147 1.85 -5.39 0.98
CA ALA A 147 2.73 -6.37 1.62
C ALA A 147 2.76 -7.68 0.82
N GLY A 148 3.96 -8.17 0.55
CA GLY A 148 4.18 -9.47 -0.06
C GLY A 148 4.26 -10.58 0.97
N ILE A 149 4.86 -11.70 0.57
CA ILE A 149 5.00 -12.91 1.38
C ILE A 149 6.43 -13.16 1.85
N GLU A 150 7.32 -12.18 1.70
CA GLU A 150 8.69 -12.24 2.21
C GLU A 150 8.72 -12.37 3.74
N TYR A 151 9.91 -12.67 4.27
CA TYR A 151 10.10 -12.69 5.71
C TYR A 151 9.98 -11.27 6.27
N ILE A 152 9.15 -11.10 7.30
CA ILE A 152 8.76 -9.77 7.79
C ILE A 152 9.95 -8.93 8.24
N ASP A 153 10.95 -9.54 8.87
CA ASP A 153 12.13 -8.83 9.37
C ASP A 153 12.97 -8.26 8.20
N ASP A 154 13.00 -8.94 7.05
CA ASP A 154 13.71 -8.44 5.86
C ASP A 154 12.99 -7.23 5.25
N ILE A 155 11.64 -7.25 5.24
CA ILE A 155 10.85 -6.10 4.77
C ILE A 155 11.06 -4.91 5.71
N ILE A 156 10.99 -5.13 7.03
CA ILE A 156 11.21 -4.09 8.04
C ILE A 156 12.62 -3.51 7.90
N ALA A 157 13.65 -4.36 7.78
CA ALA A 157 15.04 -3.92 7.62
C ALA A 157 15.25 -3.10 6.33
N ASP A 158 14.57 -3.45 5.24
CA ASP A 158 14.64 -2.68 3.99
C ASP A 158 14.02 -1.28 4.14
N PHE A 159 12.89 -1.19 4.86
CA PHE A 159 12.29 0.11 5.20
C PHE A 159 13.14 0.91 6.19
N GLU A 160 13.71 0.27 7.21
CA GLU A 160 14.57 0.92 8.20
C GLU A 160 15.77 1.58 7.52
N GLN A 161 16.53 0.82 6.72
CA GLN A 161 17.69 1.38 6.02
C GLN A 161 17.33 2.46 4.99
N ALA A 162 16.14 2.40 4.38
CA ALA A 162 15.68 3.44 3.46
C ALA A 162 15.26 4.71 4.22
N LEU A 163 14.55 4.55 5.33
CA LEU A 163 14.13 5.66 6.20
C LEU A 163 15.34 6.35 6.86
N GLU A 164 16.45 5.65 7.11
CA GLU A 164 17.70 6.28 7.59
C GLU A 164 18.27 7.32 6.61
N LYS A 165 18.01 7.19 5.30
CA LYS A 165 18.54 8.09 4.27
C LYS A 165 17.88 9.46 4.21
N ILE A 166 16.74 9.63 4.86
CA ILE A 166 16.00 10.89 4.85
C ILE A 166 16.24 11.69 6.13
N ASP A 167 16.48 13.00 5.99
CA ASP A 167 16.41 13.94 7.10
C ASP A 167 15.05 14.63 7.05
N THR A 168 14.24 14.42 8.09
CA THR A 168 12.88 14.96 8.16
C THR A 168 12.84 16.35 8.79
N GLY A 169 13.97 16.90 9.24
CA GLY A 169 14.04 18.16 9.97
C GLY A 169 13.28 18.12 11.30
N LYS A 170 13.54 19.10 12.19
CA LYS A 170 12.65 19.33 13.34
C LYS A 170 11.29 19.81 12.84
N PRO A 171 10.17 19.45 13.51
CA PRO A 171 8.83 19.75 13.02
C PRO A 171 8.67 21.25 12.80
N ALA A 172 8.44 21.66 11.55
CA ALA A 172 7.97 22.99 11.25
C ALA A 172 6.58 23.12 11.87
N GLN A 173 6.45 24.00 12.87
CA GLN A 173 5.17 24.42 13.41
C GLN A 173 4.35 24.98 12.25
N LEU A 174 3.39 24.20 11.75
CA LEU A 174 2.29 24.72 10.95
C LEU A 174 1.52 25.69 11.85
N LYS A 175 1.83 26.98 11.72
CA LYS A 175 0.96 28.05 12.21
C LYS A 175 -0.32 27.97 11.39
N VAL A 176 -1.36 27.44 12.01
CA VAL A 176 -2.73 27.67 11.57
C VAL A 176 -3.10 29.03 12.15
N ASP A 177 -2.94 30.07 11.34
CA ASP A 177 -3.50 31.38 11.67
C ASP A 177 -5.04 31.28 11.61
N ALA A 178 -5.67 31.87 12.64
CA ALA A 178 -7.08 31.79 12.98
C ALA A 178 -8.02 32.47 11.96
#